data_AF-X1PZG1-F1
#
_entry.id   AF-X1PZG1-F1
#
_cell.length_a   1.000
_cell.length_b   1.000
_cell.length_c   1.000
_cell.angle_alpha   90.00
_cell.angle_beta   90.00
_cell.angle_gamma   90.00
#
_symmetry.space_group_name_H-M   'P 1'
#
loop_
_entity.id
_entity.type
_entity.pdbx_description
1 polymer ?
#
loop_
_entity_poly.entity_id
_entity_poly.type
_entity_poly.pdbx_seq_one_letter_code
_entity_poly.pdbx_strand_id
1 'polypeptide(L)' 'MTNNATIKCWHCKKQVNLNFHRVYTPDKEQWEGTCPCGTKNYISKPSWDKEEEVHA' A
#
# COMPACT_ATOMS: atom_id res chain seq x y z
N MET A 1 -13.96 -2.33 1.75
CA MET A 1 -13.06 -1.16 1.84
C MET A 1 -12.20 -1.14 0.58
N THR A 2 -12.03 0.01 -0.06
CA THR A 2 -11.27 0.12 -1.32
C THR A 2 -9.87 0.62 -0.99
N ASN A 3 -8.91 -0.30 -0.86
CA ASN A 3 -7.54 -0.03 -0.46
C ASN A 3 -6.66 0.37 -1.66
N ASN A 4 -7.19 1.22 -2.53
CA ASN A 4 -6.52 1.56 -3.77
C ASN A 4 -5.73 2.85 -3.60
N ALA A 5 -4.47 2.87 -4.03
CA ALA A 5 -3.66 4.07 -4.08
C ALA A 5 -2.98 4.22 -5.44
N THR A 6 -2.94 5.46 -5.93
CA THR A 6 -2.17 5.80 -7.13
C THR A 6 -0.74 6.12 -6.73
N ILE A 7 0.20 5.28 -7.15
CA ILE A 7 1.63 5.45 -6.87
C ILE A 7 2.45 5.49 -8.16
N LYS A 8 3.69 5.99 -8.07
CA LYS A 8 4.68 5.81 -9.14
C LYS A 8 5.44 4.52 -8.87
N CYS A 9 5.27 3.50 -9.72
CA CYS A 9 5.97 2.24 -9.54
C CYS A 9 7.48 2.46 -9.58
N TRP A 10 8.21 1.92 -8.60
CA TRP A 10 9.65 2.14 -8.49
C TRP A 10 10.44 1.54 -9.66
N HIS A 11 9.93 0.45 -10.26
CA HIS A 11 10.58 -0.25 -11.37
C HIS A 11 10.23 0.38 -12.73
N CYS A 12 8.97 0.33 -13.14
CA CYS A 12 8.57 0.84 -14.46
C CYS A 12 8.38 2.36 -14.53
N LYS A 13 8.50 3.08 -13.39
CA LYS A 13 8.34 4.54 -13.26
C LYS A 13 7.00 5.09 -13.74
N LYS A 14 6.03 4.25 -14.09
CA LYS A 14 4.67 4.63 -14.48
C LYS A 14 3.82 4.93 -13.25
N GLN A 15 2.91 5.89 -13.39
CA GLN A 15 1.86 6.11 -12.40
C GLN A 15 0.80 5.03 -12.59
N VAL A 16 0.51 4.29 -11.51
CA VAL A 16 -0.38 3.13 -11.52
C VAL A 16 -1.30 3.19 -10.30
N ASN A 17 -2.57 2.83 -10.48
CA ASN A 17 -3.50 2.63 -9.38
C ASN A 17 -3.42 1.16 -8.96
N LEU A 18 -2.89 0.91 -7.76
CA LEU A 18 -2.75 -0.44 -7.24
C LEU A 18 -3.68 -0.65 -6.06
N ASN A 19 -4.21 -1.86 -5.94
CA ASN A 19 -4.87 -2.31 -4.73
C ASN A 19 -3.79 -2.80 -3.77
N PHE A 20 -3.83 -2.27 -2.55
CA PHE A 20 -2.87 -2.56 -1.50
C PHE A 20 -3.52 -3.43 -0.41
N HIS A 21 -2.76 -4.39 0.11
CA HIS A 21 -3.16 -5.19 1.26
C HIS A 21 -2.16 -5.04 2.38
N ARG A 22 -2.64 -5.09 3.64
CA ARG A 22 -1.81 -4.96 4.82
C ARG A 22 -0.90 -6.19 4.92
N VAL A 23 0.39 -5.95 5.11
CA VAL A 23 1.40 -6.98 5.37
C VAL A 23 2.06 -6.68 6.70
N TYR A 24 2.09 -7.68 7.58
CA TYR A 24 2.72 -7.58 8.88
C TYR A 24 4.16 -8.02 8.74
N THR A 25 5.10 -7.08 8.85
CA THR A 25 6.51 -7.39 9.03
C THR A 25 6.86 -7.17 10.50
N PRO A 26 7.79 -7.95 11.09
CA PRO A 26 8.15 -7.82 12.51
C PRO A 26 8.63 -6.42 12.90
N ASP A 27 9.14 -5.64 11.95
CA ASP A 27 9.63 -4.29 12.19
C ASP A 27 8.57 -3.19 11.96
N LYS A 28 7.65 -3.37 11.00
CA LYS A 28 6.72 -2.30 10.55
C LYS A 28 5.43 -2.84 9.95
N GLU A 29 4.35 -2.11 10.16
CA GLU A 29 3.12 -2.26 9.37
C GLU A 29 3.31 -1.58 8.00
N GLN A 30 3.15 -2.36 6.94
CA GLN A 30 3.30 -1.90 5.57
C GLN A 30 2.13 -2.40 4.71
N TRP A 31 1.95 -1.77 3.56
CA TRP A 31 0.95 -2.16 2.59
C TRP A 31 1.65 -2.56 1.31
N GLU A 32 1.38 -3.78 0.84
CA GLU A 32 1.92 -4.33 -0.40
C GLU A 32 0.90 -4.19 -1.54
N GLY A 33 1.35 -3.64 -2.67
CA GLY A 33 0.60 -3.56 -3.91
C GLY A 33 1.42 -4.09 -5.08
N THR A 34 0.84 -4.95 -5.91
CA THR A 34 1.54 -5.52 -7.08
C THR A 34 1.23 -4.70 -8.32
N CYS A 35 2.28 -4.14 -8.93
CA CYS A 35 2.17 -3.39 -10.18
C CYS A 35 1.85 -4.35 -11.34
N PRO A 36 1.12 -3.90 -12.40
CA PRO A 36 0.89 -4.71 -13.60
C PRO A 36 2.16 -5.24 -14.28
N CYS A 37 3.32 -4.65 -14.03
CA CYS A 37 4.62 -5.15 -14.49
C CYS A 37 5.18 -6.32 -13.65
N GLY A 38 4.44 -6.81 -12.65
CA GLY A 38 4.86 -7.89 -11.74
C GLY A 38 5.67 -7.42 -10.54
N THR A 39 5.98 -6.12 -10.43
CA THR A 39 6.80 -5.59 -9.35
C THR A 39 5.97 -5.26 -8.11
N LYS A 40 6.39 -5.74 -6.93
CA LYS A 40 5.83 -5.35 -5.64
C LYS A 40 6.26 -3.95 -5.24
N ASN A 41 5.30 -3.14 -4.80
CA ASN A 41 5.52 -1.81 -4.26
C ASN A 41 4.96 -1.77 -2.83
N TYR A 42 5.66 -1.06 -1.96
CA TYR A 42 5.30 -0.95 -0.55
C TYR A 42 5.04 0.51 -0.22
N ILE A 43 3.98 0.76 0.54
CA ILE A 43 3.69 2.09 1.09
C ILE A 43 3.52 1.98 2.60
N SER A 44 3.91 3.05 3.30
CA SER A 44 3.65 3.21 4.72
C SER A 44 2.34 3.95 4.90
N LYS A 45 1.44 3.39 5.71
CA LYS A 45 0.21 4.00 6.24
C LYS A 45 -0.50 4.97 5.28
N PRO A 46 -1.24 4.44 4.29
CA PRO A 46 -1.99 5.28 3.36
C PRO A 46 -3.10 6.06 4.07
N SER A 47 -3.48 7.23 3.55
CA SER A 47 -4.49 8.11 4.17
C SER A 47 -5.90 7.52 4.29
N TRP A 48 -6.19 6.47 3.53
CA TRP A 48 -7.43 5.69 3.63
C TRP A 48 -7.33 4.56 4.67
N ASP A 49 -6.13 4.21 5.13
CA ASP A 49 -5.94 3.42 6.33
C ASP A 49 -6.22 4.34 7.51
N LYS A 50 -7.51 4.51 7.79
CA LYS A 50 -7.95 5.07 9.06
C LYS A 50 -7.45 4.05 10.09
N GLU A 51 -6.46 4.44 10.90
CA GLU A 51 -6.27 3.79 12.18
C GLU A 51 -7.65 3.67 12.80
N GLU A 52 -8.07 2.45 13.08
CA GLU A 52 -9.22 2.23 13.92
C GLU A 52 -8.90 2.99 15.21
N GLU A 53 -9.58 4.12 15.45
CA GLU A 53 -9.41 4.89 16.69
C GLU A 53 -9.70 3.90 17.82
N VAL A 54 -8.64 3.44 18.48
CA VAL A 54 -8.74 2.67 19.71
C VAL A 54 -9.25 3.68 20.73
N HIS A 55 -10.57 3.82 20.79
CA HIS A 55 -11.28 4.46 21.88
C HIS A 55 -10.93 3.66 23.15
N ALA A 56 -9.99 4.20 23.93
CA ALA A 56 -9.78 3.85 25.33
C ALA A 56 -10.63 4.78 26.21
#